data_AF-A0A6L6TDB9-F1
#
_entry.id   AF-A0A6L6TDB9-F1
#
_cell.length_a   1.000
_cell.length_b   1.000
_cell.length_c   1.000
_cell.angle_alpha   90.00
_cell.angle_beta   90.00
_cell.angle_gamma   90.00
#
_symmetry.space_group_name_H-M   'P 1'
#
loop_
_entity.id
_entity.type
_entity.pdbx_description
1 polymer ?
#
loop_
_entity_poly.entity_id
_entity_poly.type
_entity_poly.pdbx_seq_one_letter_code
_entity_poly.pdbx_strand_id
1 'polypeptide(L)'
;MLDDGSQQQSQRVPVATCAEQTRVYSAVSALLASTFGELGEPRPQVLTCEQPIAGDMPTEAQKQVFAVVYREREVAGHLSRVYLSIMRELALRAGVPFAELCNDEAYAVPDELGEISRKLHDFALGRSDHAHLTEQEQRLLRERYIHTSANWNPVKGLRNSTLDLLFVNRPGEAGRVVHSDGSVRG
;
A
#
# COMPACT_ATOMS: atom_id res chain seq x y z
N MET A 1 10.52 -0.87 1.83
CA MET A 1 11.16 0.17 2.65
C MET A 1 10.65 1.48 2.10
N LEU A 2 9.73 2.14 2.78
CA LEU A 2 9.10 3.38 2.29
C LEU A 2 9.56 4.50 3.21
N ASP A 3 10.33 5.40 2.62
CA ASP A 3 11.01 6.52 3.23
C ASP A 3 10.03 7.61 3.69
N ASP A 4 10.48 8.39 4.68
CA ASP A 4 9.79 9.48 5.40
C ASP A 4 9.28 10.63 4.48
N GLY A 5 9.67 10.61 3.19
CA GLY A 5 9.37 11.67 2.21
C GLY A 5 7.89 11.88 1.85
N SER A 6 6.96 11.05 2.35
CA SER A 6 5.53 11.11 2.03
C SER A 6 4.65 11.76 3.11
N GLN A 7 5.24 12.39 4.12
CA GLN A 7 4.51 13.36 4.94
C GLN A 7 3.95 14.45 4.00
N GLN A 8 2.66 14.81 4.14
CA GLN A 8 2.06 15.85 3.29
C GLN A 8 2.88 17.14 3.37
N GLN A 9 3.68 17.38 2.35
CA GLN A 9 4.45 18.61 2.23
C GLN A 9 3.50 19.70 1.74
N SER A 10 3.69 20.92 2.25
CA SER A 10 2.89 22.05 1.81
C SER A 10 3.73 23.32 1.75
N GLN A 11 3.35 24.24 0.88
CA GLN A 11 4.01 25.51 0.69
C GLN A 11 2.97 26.63 0.59
N ARG A 12 3.20 27.72 1.32
CA ARG A 12 2.44 28.96 1.17
C ARG A 12 3.04 29.82 0.07
N VAL A 13 2.22 30.26 -0.88
CA VAL A 13 2.65 31.06 -2.05
C VAL A 13 1.61 32.14 -2.37
N PRO A 14 1.99 33.21 -3.10
CA PRO A 14 1.02 34.13 -3.68
C PRO A 14 0.00 33.40 -4.58
N VAL A 15 -1.24 33.88 -4.64
CA VAL A 15 -2.30 33.24 -5.44
C VAL A 15 -1.90 33.08 -6.92
N ALA A 16 -1.13 34.02 -7.47
CA ALA A 16 -0.65 34.00 -8.85
C ALA A 16 0.36 32.88 -9.16
N THR A 17 0.97 32.26 -8.14
CA THR A 17 1.97 31.19 -8.35
C THR A 17 1.28 29.91 -8.81
N CYS A 18 1.74 29.34 -9.92
CA CYS A 18 1.26 28.05 -10.42
C CYS A 18 1.71 26.90 -9.49
N ALA A 19 0.85 25.93 -9.17
CA ALA A 19 1.19 24.86 -8.22
C ALA A 19 2.39 24.02 -8.68
N GLU A 20 2.53 23.79 -9.98
CA GLU A 20 3.62 23.01 -10.60
C GLU A 20 4.98 23.72 -10.49
N GLN A 21 4.99 25.03 -10.23
CA GLN A 21 6.20 25.82 -10.03
C GLN A 21 6.64 25.90 -8.56
N THR A 22 5.93 25.21 -7.67
CA THR A 22 6.23 25.21 -6.24
C THR A 22 7.35 24.23 -5.89
N ARG A 23 8.08 24.52 -4.80
CA ARG A 23 9.08 23.60 -4.24
C ARG A 23 8.44 22.31 -3.76
N VAL A 24 7.21 22.39 -3.26
CA VAL A 24 6.46 21.19 -2.82
C VAL A 24 6.19 20.25 -3.99
N TYR A 25 5.81 20.79 -5.16
CA TYR A 25 5.61 20.00 -6.37
C TYR A 25 6.90 19.35 -6.86
N SER A 26 8.01 20.09 -6.91
CA SER A 26 9.30 19.54 -7.37
C SER A 26 9.83 18.46 -6.43
N ALA A 27 9.68 18.63 -5.11
CA ALA A 27 10.06 17.62 -4.11
C ALA A 27 9.25 16.32 -4.27
N VAL A 28 7.92 16.43 -4.41
CA VAL A 28 7.05 15.26 -4.58
C VAL A 28 7.26 14.60 -5.95
N SER A 29 7.57 15.37 -6.99
CA SER A 29 7.93 14.82 -8.30
C SER A 29 9.25 14.04 -8.25
N ALA A 30 10.24 14.53 -7.51
CA ALA A 30 11.49 13.82 -7.28
C ALA A 30 11.26 12.52 -6.49
N LEU A 31 10.39 12.55 -5.48
CA LEU A 31 9.99 11.35 -4.72
C LEU A 31 9.28 10.32 -5.61
N LEU A 32 8.36 10.77 -6.47
CA LEU A 32 7.68 9.92 -7.45
C LEU A 32 8.71 9.21 -8.34
N ALA A 33 9.67 9.95 -8.89
CA ALA A 33 10.70 9.41 -9.78
C ALA A 33 11.65 8.43 -9.06
N SER A 34 12.08 8.74 -7.83
CA SER A 34 13.08 7.95 -7.12
C SER A 34 12.52 6.70 -6.46
N THR A 35 11.31 6.77 -5.90
CA THR A 35 10.75 5.73 -5.02
C THR A 35 9.67 4.91 -5.71
N PHE A 36 8.92 5.53 -6.63
CA PHE A 36 7.72 4.96 -7.22
C PHE A 36 7.82 4.78 -8.74
N GLY A 37 8.98 5.08 -9.34
CA GLY A 37 9.21 5.07 -10.79
C GLY A 37 9.11 3.67 -11.43
N GLU A 38 9.36 2.62 -10.66
CA GLU A 38 9.26 1.23 -11.14
C GLU A 38 7.84 0.64 -11.05
N LEU A 39 6.88 1.37 -10.48
CA LEU A 39 5.51 0.89 -10.37
C LEU A 39 4.84 0.86 -11.75
N GLY A 40 4.32 -0.31 -12.12
CA GLY A 40 3.58 -0.50 -13.37
C GLY A 40 2.21 0.21 -13.40
N GLU A 41 1.46 -0.04 -14.48
CA GLU A 41 0.16 0.58 -14.69
C GLU A 41 -0.87 0.19 -13.60
N PRO A 42 -1.79 1.10 -13.24
CA PRO A 42 -1.76 2.54 -13.55
C PRO A 42 -0.61 3.22 -12.81
N ARG A 43 0.14 4.06 -13.52
CA ARG A 43 1.30 4.75 -12.93
C ARG A 43 0.88 5.71 -11.82
N PRO A 44 1.66 5.80 -10.73
CA PRO A 44 1.48 6.85 -9.75
C PRO A 44 1.71 8.23 -10.39
N GLN A 45 1.01 9.24 -9.87
CA GLN A 45 1.06 10.61 -10.35
C GLN A 45 1.15 11.60 -9.19
N VAL A 46 1.62 12.82 -9.47
CA VAL A 46 1.56 13.92 -8.50
C VAL A 46 0.18 14.56 -8.59
N LEU A 47 -0.52 14.65 -7.45
CA LEU A 47 -1.73 15.46 -7.33
C LEU A 47 -1.43 16.70 -6.50
N THR A 48 -2.02 17.83 -6.90
CA THR A 48 -1.95 19.09 -6.17
C THR A 48 -3.32 19.48 -5.62
N CYS A 49 -3.33 20.07 -4.43
CA CYS A 49 -4.51 20.68 -3.83
C CYS A 49 -4.15 22.09 -3.38
N GLU A 50 -5.02 23.06 -3.66
CA GLU A 50 -4.84 24.45 -3.30
C GLU A 50 -5.92 24.90 -2.33
N GLN A 51 -5.52 25.53 -1.23
CA GLN A 51 -6.43 26.11 -0.25
C GLN A 51 -6.16 27.62 -0.16
N PRO A 52 -7.16 28.48 -0.44
CA PRO A 52 -6.96 29.92 -0.34
C PRO A 52 -6.76 30.34 1.12
N ILE A 53 -5.88 31.32 1.33
CA ILE A 53 -5.65 31.98 2.61
C ILE A 53 -6.12 33.42 2.44
N ALA A 54 -7.18 33.79 3.15
CA ALA A 54 -7.71 35.15 3.11
C ALA A 54 -6.63 36.14 3.60
N GLY A 55 -6.35 37.15 2.79
CA GLY A 55 -5.62 38.34 3.18
C GLY A 55 -6.59 39.52 3.31
N ASP A 56 -6.22 40.53 4.07
CA ASP A 56 -7.03 41.74 4.23
C ASP A 56 -7.14 42.53 2.92
N MET A 57 -6.14 42.41 2.03
CA MET A 57 -6.09 43.04 0.72
C MET A 57 -5.85 42.01 -0.41
N PRO A 58 -6.40 42.20 -1.62
CA PRO A 58 -6.19 41.29 -2.76
C PRO A 58 -4.70 41.11 -3.14
N THR A 59 -3.88 42.14 -2.96
CA THR A 59 -2.42 42.10 -3.22
C THR A 59 -1.65 41.23 -2.23
N GLU A 60 -2.26 40.92 -1.08
CA GLU A 60 -1.72 40.05 -0.04
C GLU A 60 -2.35 38.65 -0.05
N ALA A 61 -3.24 38.38 -1.01
CA ALA A 61 -3.90 37.09 -1.12
C ALA A 61 -2.87 35.97 -1.37
N GLN A 62 -2.91 34.96 -0.52
CA GLN A 62 -2.03 33.79 -0.58
C GLN A 62 -2.84 32.51 -0.71
N LYS A 63 -2.17 31.43 -1.05
CA LYS A 63 -2.72 30.08 -1.01
C LYS A 63 -1.73 29.11 -0.41
N GLN A 64 -2.26 28.08 0.24
CA GLN A 64 -1.51 26.90 0.64
C GLN A 64 -1.60 25.88 -0.50
N VAL A 65 -0.45 25.45 -1.01
CA VAL A 65 -0.34 24.38 -2.01
C VAL A 65 0.14 23.11 -1.32
N PHE A 66 -0.56 22.02 -1.55
CA PHE A 66 -0.20 20.67 -1.14
C PHE A 66 0.13 19.86 -2.38
N ALA A 67 1.15 19.00 -2.31
CA ALA A 67 1.43 18.01 -3.36
C ALA A 67 1.56 16.61 -2.72
N VAL A 68 1.04 15.59 -3.40
CA VAL A 68 1.07 14.20 -2.92
C VAL A 68 1.31 13.23 -4.08
N VAL A 69 1.92 12.09 -3.77
CA VAL A 69 1.93 10.94 -4.69
C VAL A 69 0.59 10.20 -4.57
N TYR A 70 -0.13 10.07 -5.67
CA TYR A 70 -1.40 9.38 -5.75
C TYR A 70 -1.33 8.21 -6.73
N ARG A 71 -1.99 7.12 -6.38
CA ARG A 71 -2.18 5.98 -7.28
C ARG A 71 -3.53 5.33 -6.98
N GLU A 72 -4.34 5.20 -8.00
CA GLU A 72 -5.60 4.48 -7.96
C GLU A 72 -5.48 3.25 -8.84
N ARG A 73 -5.80 2.08 -8.30
CA ARG A 73 -5.70 0.81 -9.04
C ARG A 73 -6.76 -0.16 -8.55
N GLU A 74 -7.06 -1.13 -9.40
CA GLU A 74 -7.82 -2.31 -9.01
C GLU A 74 -6.89 -3.36 -8.40
N VAL A 75 -7.29 -3.95 -7.27
CA VAL A 75 -6.56 -5.02 -6.59
C VAL A 75 -7.45 -6.24 -6.49
N ALA A 76 -7.05 -7.32 -7.15
CA ALA A 76 -7.80 -8.57 -7.14
C ALA A 76 -7.62 -9.30 -5.80
N GLY A 77 -8.72 -9.73 -5.19
CA GLY A 77 -8.71 -10.43 -3.89
C GLY A 77 -8.26 -11.91 -3.95
N HIS A 78 -8.01 -12.46 -5.15
CA HIS A 78 -7.82 -13.90 -5.35
C HIS A 78 -6.57 -14.50 -4.67
N LEU A 79 -5.56 -13.69 -4.35
CA LEU A 79 -4.39 -14.18 -3.59
C LEU A 79 -4.78 -14.70 -2.20
N SER A 80 -5.86 -14.20 -1.60
CA SER A 80 -6.40 -14.75 -0.36
C SER A 80 -6.81 -16.22 -0.46
N ARG A 81 -7.20 -16.69 -1.66
CA ARG A 81 -7.56 -18.10 -1.92
C ARG A 81 -6.35 -19.01 -1.83
N VAL A 82 -5.17 -18.52 -2.24
CA VAL A 82 -3.90 -19.25 -2.05
C VAL A 82 -3.63 -19.44 -0.57
N TYR A 83 -3.71 -18.38 0.24
CA TYR A 83 -3.50 -18.48 1.69
C TYR A 83 -4.53 -19.39 2.37
N LEU A 84 -5.79 -19.30 1.97
CA LEU A 84 -6.85 -20.19 2.45
C LEU A 84 -6.54 -21.66 2.13
N SER A 85 -6.10 -21.95 0.90
CA SER A 85 -5.76 -23.31 0.48
C SER A 85 -4.59 -23.89 1.28
N ILE A 86 -3.57 -23.08 1.60
CA ILE A 86 -2.43 -23.47 2.45
C ILE A 86 -2.89 -23.78 3.87
N MET A 87 -3.69 -22.89 4.47
CA MET A 87 -4.22 -23.08 5.81
C MET A 87 -5.10 -24.33 5.92
N ARG A 88 -5.92 -24.59 4.89
CA ARG A 88 -6.75 -25.80 4.83
C ARG A 88 -5.92 -27.07 4.74
N GLU A 89 -4.89 -27.09 3.88
CA GLU A 89 -3.97 -28.22 3.76
C GLU A 89 -3.25 -28.52 5.08
N LEU A 90 -2.73 -27.48 5.74
CA LEU A 90 -2.10 -27.61 7.06
C LEU A 90 -3.07 -28.17 8.12
N ALA A 91 -4.30 -27.67 8.16
CA ALA A 91 -5.31 -28.10 9.10
C ALA A 91 -5.76 -29.57 8.86
N LEU A 92 -5.95 -29.96 7.60
CA LEU A 92 -6.28 -31.34 7.24
C LEU A 92 -5.18 -32.31 7.68
N ARG A 93 -3.90 -31.94 7.46
CA ARG A 93 -2.74 -32.73 7.94
C ARG A 93 -2.70 -32.83 9.47
N ALA A 94 -3.20 -31.81 10.16
CA ALA A 94 -3.36 -31.81 11.61
C ALA A 94 -4.63 -32.56 12.10
N GLY A 95 -5.42 -33.14 11.19
CA GLY A 95 -6.62 -33.93 11.53
C GLY A 95 -7.90 -33.12 11.69
N VAL A 96 -7.93 -31.85 11.27
CA VAL A 96 -9.16 -31.05 11.28
C VAL A 96 -10.13 -31.57 10.20
N PRO A 97 -11.36 -31.95 10.55
CA PRO A 97 -12.29 -32.59 9.60
C PRO A 97 -13.03 -31.54 8.74
N PHE A 98 -12.30 -30.83 7.89
CA PHE A 98 -12.91 -29.89 6.94
C PHE A 98 -13.66 -30.63 5.83
N ALA A 99 -14.83 -30.09 5.46
CA ALA A 99 -15.57 -30.55 4.29
C ALA A 99 -14.74 -30.39 3.01
N GLU A 100 -15.03 -31.22 2.01
CA GLU A 100 -14.50 -31.05 0.66
C GLU A 100 -15.02 -29.75 0.04
N LEU A 101 -14.17 -29.08 -0.75
CA LEU A 101 -14.51 -27.79 -1.39
C LEU A 101 -15.21 -27.95 -2.75
N CYS A 102 -15.66 -29.16 -3.10
CA CYS A 102 -16.47 -29.53 -4.28
C CYS A 102 -16.31 -28.64 -5.53
N ASN A 103 -15.07 -28.38 -5.97
CA ASN A 103 -14.74 -27.54 -7.14
C ASN A 103 -15.49 -26.19 -7.19
N ASP A 104 -15.79 -25.60 -6.04
CA ASP A 104 -16.47 -24.31 -5.97
C ASP A 104 -15.53 -23.19 -6.48
N GLU A 105 -16.03 -22.44 -7.48
CA GLU A 105 -15.32 -21.32 -8.11
C GLU A 105 -14.94 -20.21 -7.13
N ALA A 106 -15.63 -20.11 -5.98
CA ALA A 106 -15.30 -19.18 -4.91
C ALA A 106 -13.93 -19.47 -4.27
N TYR A 107 -13.46 -20.73 -4.33
CA TYR A 107 -12.17 -21.16 -3.78
C TYR A 107 -11.12 -21.45 -4.86
N ALA A 108 -11.51 -21.45 -6.13
CA ALA A 108 -10.60 -21.68 -7.24
C ALA A 108 -9.50 -20.60 -7.30
N VAL A 109 -8.25 -21.05 -7.37
CA VAL A 109 -7.09 -20.17 -7.60
C VAL A 109 -7.00 -19.93 -9.11
N PRO A 110 -6.96 -18.66 -9.57
CA PRO A 110 -6.76 -18.34 -10.98
C PRO A 110 -5.48 -18.96 -11.53
N ASP A 111 -5.49 -19.38 -12.81
CA ASP A 111 -4.34 -20.05 -13.45
C ASP A 111 -3.05 -19.24 -13.36
N GLU A 112 -3.13 -17.91 -13.47
CA GLU A 112 -1.96 -17.01 -13.36
C GLU A 112 -1.30 -17.02 -11.97
N LEU A 113 -2.02 -17.47 -10.95
CA LEU A 113 -1.50 -17.70 -9.60
C LEU A 113 -1.11 -19.16 -9.34
N GLY A 114 -1.28 -20.08 -10.30
CA GLY A 114 -1.04 -21.51 -10.12
C GLY A 114 0.38 -21.83 -9.66
N GLU A 115 1.39 -21.34 -10.37
CA GLU A 115 2.81 -21.56 -10.00
C GLU A 115 3.19 -20.88 -8.68
N ILE A 116 2.69 -19.66 -8.44
CA ILE A 116 2.89 -18.96 -7.17
C ILE A 116 2.26 -19.76 -6.02
N SER A 117 1.05 -20.28 -6.21
CA SER A 117 0.34 -21.09 -5.23
C SER A 117 1.15 -22.33 -4.88
N ARG A 118 1.61 -23.08 -5.89
CA ARG A 118 2.44 -24.27 -5.71
C ARG A 118 3.69 -23.96 -4.88
N LYS A 119 4.42 -22.90 -5.24
CA LYS A 119 5.63 -22.47 -4.53
C LYS A 119 5.38 -22.06 -3.08
N LEU A 120 4.30 -21.33 -2.83
CA LEU A 120 3.90 -20.93 -1.48
C LEU A 120 3.45 -22.13 -0.64
N HIS A 121 2.79 -23.11 -1.25
CA HIS A 121 2.48 -24.40 -0.62
C HIS A 121 3.75 -25.17 -0.25
N ASP A 122 4.70 -25.32 -1.18
CA ASP A 122 5.95 -26.02 -0.93
C ASP A 122 6.72 -25.40 0.24
N PHE A 123 6.77 -24.06 0.30
CA PHE A 123 7.34 -23.34 1.42
C PHE A 123 6.60 -23.59 2.74
N ALA A 124 5.28 -23.33 2.77
CA ALA A 124 4.49 -23.40 3.99
C ALA A 124 4.40 -24.82 4.57
N LEU A 125 4.49 -25.84 3.71
CA LEU A 125 4.45 -27.24 4.10
C LEU A 125 5.86 -27.81 4.41
N GLY A 126 6.89 -26.97 4.44
CA GLY A 126 8.26 -27.36 4.77
C GLY A 126 8.95 -28.22 3.70
N ARG A 127 8.43 -28.26 2.47
CA ARG A 127 9.08 -28.92 1.32
C ARG A 127 10.18 -28.07 0.71
N SER A 128 10.17 -26.77 1.00
CA SER A 128 11.21 -25.81 0.69
C SER A 128 11.46 -24.87 1.86
N ASP A 129 12.69 -24.40 1.99
CA ASP A 129 13.17 -23.38 2.93
C ASP A 129 12.72 -21.95 2.60
N HIS A 130 12.01 -21.80 1.48
CA HIS A 130 11.89 -20.60 0.67
C HIS A 130 10.59 -20.62 -0.13
N ALA A 131 10.05 -19.46 -0.51
CA ALA A 131 9.04 -19.41 -1.58
C ALA A 131 9.61 -19.46 -3.02
N HIS A 132 10.90 -19.16 -3.25
CA HIS A 132 11.51 -19.15 -4.61
C HIS A 132 10.69 -18.39 -5.69
N LEU A 133 10.06 -17.28 -5.31
CA LEU A 133 9.28 -16.46 -6.26
C LEU A 133 10.23 -15.70 -7.20
N THR A 134 9.99 -15.81 -8.51
CA THR A 134 10.74 -15.06 -9.53
C THR A 134 10.41 -13.57 -9.46
N GLU A 135 11.27 -12.71 -10.03
CA GLU A 135 10.99 -11.27 -10.10
C GLU A 135 9.67 -10.97 -10.81
N GLN A 136 9.34 -11.73 -11.87
CA GLN A 136 8.10 -11.59 -12.61
C GLN A 136 6.88 -11.97 -11.76
N GLU A 137 6.96 -13.07 -10.99
CA GLU A 137 5.90 -13.48 -10.07
C GLU A 137 5.70 -12.46 -8.94
N GLN A 138 6.80 -11.99 -8.36
CA GLN A 138 6.74 -10.96 -7.34
C GLN A 138 6.15 -9.65 -7.88
N ARG A 139 6.48 -9.28 -9.13
CA ARG A 139 5.91 -8.11 -9.81
C ARG A 139 4.40 -8.28 -10.01
N LEU A 140 3.95 -9.41 -10.54
CA LEU A 140 2.53 -9.73 -10.70
C LEU A 140 1.78 -9.58 -9.38
N LEU A 141 2.32 -10.14 -8.29
CA LEU A 141 1.74 -10.02 -6.96
C LEU A 141 1.64 -8.56 -6.52
N ARG A 142 2.73 -7.78 -6.63
CA ARG A 142 2.75 -6.37 -6.22
C ARG A 142 1.76 -5.50 -7.03
N GLU A 143 1.65 -5.75 -8.32
CA GLU A 143 0.83 -4.93 -9.21
C GLU A 143 -0.67 -5.26 -9.05
N ARG A 144 -1.03 -6.55 -8.99
CA ARG A 144 -2.43 -6.99 -9.15
C ARG A 144 -3.10 -7.55 -7.90
N TYR A 145 -2.34 -8.08 -6.94
CA TYR A 145 -2.93 -8.88 -5.85
C TYR A 145 -2.60 -8.40 -4.43
N ILE A 146 -1.43 -7.82 -4.21
CA ILE A 146 -1.02 -7.31 -2.90
C ILE A 146 -1.65 -5.95 -2.70
N HIS A 147 -2.45 -5.80 -1.65
CA HIS A 147 -3.01 -4.51 -1.26
C HIS A 147 -1.97 -3.65 -0.53
N THR A 148 -1.87 -2.37 -0.90
CA THR A 148 -0.98 -1.41 -0.23
C THR A 148 -1.70 -0.83 0.99
N SER A 149 -1.67 -1.55 2.11
CA SER A 149 -2.38 -1.13 3.32
C SER A 149 -1.75 0.10 4.00
N ALA A 150 -0.45 0.34 3.81
CA ALA A 150 0.23 1.53 4.33
C ALA A 150 0.06 2.71 3.37
N ASN A 151 -0.61 3.77 3.80
CA ASN A 151 -0.87 4.98 3.01
C ASN A 151 -1.13 6.20 3.91
N TRP A 152 -0.98 7.39 3.34
CA TRP A 152 -1.25 8.67 4.00
C TRP A 152 -2.66 9.20 3.71
N ASN A 153 -3.64 8.30 3.53
CA ASN A 153 -5.03 8.75 3.35
C ASN A 153 -5.60 9.17 4.71
N PRO A 154 -6.15 10.39 4.83
CA PRO A 154 -6.81 10.81 6.06
C PRO A 154 -8.17 10.12 6.20
N VAL A 155 -8.55 9.77 7.43
CA VAL A 155 -9.90 9.31 7.74
C VAL A 155 -10.87 10.48 7.64
N LYS A 156 -11.72 10.48 6.60
CA LYS A 156 -12.82 11.46 6.48
C LYS A 156 -13.98 11.05 7.40
N GLY A 157 -14.49 11.97 8.21
CA GLY A 157 -15.75 11.80 8.95
C GLY A 157 -15.65 11.51 10.45
N LEU A 158 -14.46 11.53 11.05
CA LEU A 158 -14.33 11.60 12.51
C LEU A 158 -14.67 13.04 12.95
N ARG A 159 -15.96 13.31 13.19
CA ARG A 159 -16.43 14.60 13.71
C ARG A 159 -16.16 14.67 15.21
N ASN A 160 -14.92 14.97 15.56
CA ASN A 160 -14.52 15.39 16.90
C ASN A 160 -13.55 16.57 16.76
N SER A 161 -14.02 17.73 17.22
CA SER A 161 -13.35 19.02 17.20
C SER A 161 -11.89 18.94 17.67
N THR A 162 -11.00 19.60 16.90
CA THR A 162 -9.55 19.86 17.15
C THR A 162 -8.52 18.87 16.57
N LEU A 163 -8.92 17.71 16.03
CA LEU A 163 -8.00 16.81 15.31
C LEU A 163 -8.36 16.77 13.82
N ASP A 164 -7.87 17.75 13.05
CA ASP A 164 -8.34 17.95 11.67
C ASP A 164 -7.93 16.84 10.69
N LEU A 165 -6.90 16.01 10.96
CA LEU A 165 -6.48 14.91 10.08
C LEU A 165 -5.91 13.73 10.89
N LEU A 166 -6.51 12.53 10.78
CA LEU A 166 -5.98 11.27 11.33
C LEU A 166 -5.57 10.33 10.20
N PHE A 167 -4.32 9.87 10.22
CA PHE A 167 -3.76 8.94 9.24
C PHE A 167 -3.58 7.54 9.85
N VAL A 168 -4.67 6.77 9.91
CA VAL A 168 -4.68 5.43 10.55
C VAL A 168 -3.71 4.46 9.88
N ASN A 169 -3.55 4.58 8.57
CA ASN A 169 -2.73 3.69 7.76
C ASN A 169 -1.32 4.23 7.51
N ARG A 170 -0.87 5.27 8.24
CA ARG A 170 0.44 5.88 7.98
C ARG A 170 1.54 4.82 8.05
N PRO A 171 2.46 4.76 7.08
CA PRO A 171 3.63 3.87 7.15
C PRO A 171 4.43 4.14 8.43
N GLY A 172 4.93 3.08 9.07
CA GLY A 172 5.93 3.21 10.12
C GLY A 172 7.30 3.52 9.51
N GLU A 173 8.14 4.29 10.20
CA GLU A 173 9.46 4.74 9.71
C GLU A 173 10.34 3.57 9.22
N ALA A 174 10.35 2.46 9.96
CA ALA A 174 11.11 1.25 9.62
C ALA A 174 10.24 0.13 8.98
N GLY A 175 9.00 0.43 8.60
CA GLY A 175 8.03 -0.57 8.13
C GLY A 175 7.37 -1.36 9.26
N ARG A 176 7.11 -2.65 9.03
CA ARG A 176 6.40 -3.52 9.99
C ARG A 176 7.34 -3.93 11.12
N VAL A 177 6.99 -3.55 12.36
CA VAL A 177 7.67 -4.05 13.56
C VAL A 177 7.28 -5.51 13.78
N VAL A 178 8.28 -6.38 13.93
CA VAL A 178 8.10 -7.80 14.25
C VAL A 178 8.54 -8.02 15.69
N HIS A 179 7.63 -8.49 16.52
CA HIS A 179 7.95 -8.91 17.88
C HIS A 179 8.21 -10.40 17.86
N SER A 180 9.43 -10.80 18.18
CA SER A 180 9.73 -12.20 18.45
C SER A 180 9.07 -12.61 19.76
N ASP A 181 8.47 -13.79 19.78
CA ASP A 181 8.13 -14.44 21.03
C ASP A 181 9.44 -14.68 21.78
N GLY A 182 9.59 -14.02 22.94
CA GLY A 182 10.78 -14.17 23.77
C GLY A 182 11.05 -15.65 24.02
N SER A 183 12.30 -16.07 23.83
CA SER A 183 12.74 -17.43 24.16
C SER A 183 12.34 -17.75 25.60
N VAL A 184 11.32 -18.60 25.78
CA VAL A 184 11.09 -19.28 27.04
C VAL A 184 12.17 -20.34 27.12
N ARG A 185 13.33 -19.95 27.68
CA ARG A 185 14.28 -20.89 28.26
C ARG A 185 13.68 -21.35 29.59
N GLY A 186 13.39 -22.64 29.68
CA GLY A 186 13.09 -23.38 30.90
C GLY A 186 13.40 -24.83 30.66
#